data_AF-A0A0T5ZB67-F1
#
_entry.id   AF-A0A0T5ZB67-F1
#
_cell.length_a   1.000
_cell.length_b   1.000
_cell.length_c   1.000
_cell.angle_alpha   90.00
_cell.angle_beta   90.00
_cell.angle_gamma   90.00
#
_symmetry.space_group_name_H-M   'P 1'
#
loop_
_entity.id
_entity.type
_entity.pdbx_description
1 polymer ?
#
loop_
_entity_poly.entity_id
_entity_poly.type
_entity_poly.pdbx_seq_one_letter_code
_entity_poly.pdbx_strand_id
1 'polypeptide(L)'
;GDLNSNEAQDAATLQQIEVLLKALRSGGDELRALGDDPATPIYLLGLAPNAARLSVRFWHTDTLGHLFDRLKAHYEALRIVPQFEAGSKRPDPEFPPSWRLLRETARESKDIPPLLAGALMRAILEGTPYPDSLAGAVIRRIRADRTINFYRAAVLKAWLTRLNCTQGGIPVSLDTERTDPAYRLGRLFAVLEKTQEDALPGINATIRERFYSAASATPSMVFPRLLRTYQHHLAKLVSGAKVNREKLVQEIVDGLDTMPPHLNLEAQALFAIGYYHQRKALFGGNKAQDMTTDDKE
;
A
#
# COMPACT_ATOMS: atom_id res chain seq x y z
N GLY A 1 -2.85 46.39 -20.56
CA GLY A 1 -1.90 45.35 -21.00
C GLY A 1 -0.94 45.12 -19.87
N ASP A 2 -0.58 43.91 -19.48
CA ASP A 2 -0.73 42.64 -20.17
C ASP A 2 -0.96 41.53 -19.15
N LEU A 3 -2.09 40.86 -19.27
CA LEU A 3 -2.31 39.48 -18.83
C LEU A 3 -2.13 38.65 -20.11
N ASN A 4 -0.96 38.04 -20.33
CA ASN A 4 -0.77 36.95 -21.31
C ASN A 4 0.66 36.40 -21.30
N SER A 5 1.07 35.73 -20.21
CA SER A 5 2.32 34.94 -20.22
C SER A 5 2.29 33.65 -19.39
N ASN A 6 1.16 33.27 -18.77
CA ASN A 6 1.10 32.08 -17.91
C ASN A 6 0.35 30.86 -18.49
N GLU A 7 -0.37 30.97 -19.61
CA GLU A 7 -1.16 29.83 -20.14
C GLU A 7 -0.39 28.94 -21.14
N ALA A 8 0.62 29.48 -21.84
CA ALA A 8 1.36 28.74 -22.87
C ALA A 8 2.42 27.77 -22.30
N GLN A 9 2.94 28.02 -21.09
CA GLN A 9 3.90 27.13 -20.43
C GLN A 9 3.22 25.90 -19.78
N ASP A 10 1.96 26.02 -19.36
CA ASP A 10 1.23 24.92 -18.73
C ASP A 10 0.82 23.84 -19.75
N ALA A 11 0.40 24.19 -20.96
CA ALA A 11 -0.01 23.20 -21.96
C ALA A 11 1.14 22.30 -22.44
N ALA A 12 2.32 22.87 -22.69
CA ALA A 12 3.50 22.11 -23.11
C ALA A 12 4.06 21.24 -21.98
N THR A 13 4.05 21.74 -20.74
CA THR A 13 4.48 21.00 -19.55
C THR A 13 3.53 19.84 -19.25
N LEU A 14 2.21 20.07 -19.36
CA LEU A 14 1.20 19.03 -19.22
C LEU A 14 1.33 17.94 -20.30
N GLN A 15 1.63 18.34 -21.54
CA GLN A 15 1.88 17.39 -22.63
C GLN A 15 3.15 16.56 -22.38
N GLN A 16 4.22 17.17 -21.90
CA GLN A 16 5.46 16.46 -21.52
C GLN A 16 5.25 15.52 -20.33
N ILE A 17 4.45 15.92 -19.33
CA ILE A 17 4.07 15.06 -18.21
C ILE A 17 3.21 13.90 -18.69
N GLU A 18 2.20 14.13 -19.54
CA GLU A 18 1.34 13.08 -20.07
C GLU A 18 2.15 12.07 -20.91
N VAL A 19 3.10 12.57 -21.69
CA VAL A 19 4.07 11.79 -22.45
C VAL A 19 4.98 10.95 -21.55
N LEU A 20 5.54 11.56 -20.50
CA LEU A 20 6.36 10.86 -19.51
C LEU A 20 5.56 9.77 -18.79
N LEU A 21 4.31 10.06 -18.41
CA LEU A 21 3.41 9.11 -17.77
C LEU A 21 3.03 7.96 -18.71
N LYS A 22 2.83 8.21 -20.01
CA LYS A 22 2.62 7.16 -21.02
C LYS A 22 3.85 6.26 -21.16
N ALA A 23 5.05 6.84 -21.30
CA ALA A 23 6.29 6.05 -21.35
C ALA A 23 6.56 5.28 -20.04
N LEU A 24 6.18 5.81 -18.89
CA LEU A 24 6.26 5.08 -17.62
C LEU A 24 5.29 3.88 -17.57
N ARG A 25 4.13 3.95 -18.22
CA ARG A 25 3.18 2.82 -18.33
C ARG A 25 3.69 1.75 -19.29
N SER A 26 4.21 2.13 -20.45
CA SER A 26 4.64 1.22 -21.51
C SER A 26 6.06 0.66 -21.31
N GLY A 27 6.95 1.36 -20.61
CA GLY A 27 8.36 1.00 -20.42
C GLY A 27 9.26 1.61 -21.49
N GLY A 28 10.51 1.17 -21.58
CA GLY A 28 11.48 1.74 -22.53
C GLY A 28 11.11 1.63 -24.01
N ASP A 29 10.13 0.79 -24.36
CA ASP A 29 9.73 0.51 -25.74
C ASP A 29 9.11 1.72 -26.48
N GLU A 30 8.43 2.62 -25.76
CA GLU A 30 7.83 3.83 -26.37
C GLU A 30 8.75 5.05 -26.33
N LEU A 31 9.93 4.99 -25.71
CA LEU A 31 10.93 6.09 -25.76
C LEU A 31 11.27 6.48 -27.20
N ARG A 32 11.35 5.49 -28.10
CA ARG A 32 11.58 5.72 -29.53
C ARG A 32 10.46 6.51 -30.19
N ALA A 33 9.22 6.33 -29.74
CA ALA A 33 8.06 7.10 -30.20
C ALA A 33 8.08 8.55 -29.69
N LEU A 34 8.88 8.84 -28.65
CA LEU A 34 9.12 10.17 -28.09
C LEU A 34 10.32 10.90 -28.69
N GLY A 35 11.02 10.28 -29.65
CA GLY A 35 12.22 10.84 -30.27
C GLY A 35 13.51 10.59 -29.48
N ASP A 36 13.45 9.84 -28.38
CA ASP A 36 14.59 9.49 -27.55
C ASP A 36 15.09 8.08 -27.86
N ASP A 37 16.40 7.90 -27.99
CA ASP A 37 17.00 6.57 -28.15
C ASP A 37 17.07 5.87 -26.78
N PRO A 38 16.48 4.68 -26.59
CA PRO A 38 16.63 3.89 -25.37
C PRO A 38 18.09 3.62 -24.99
N ALA A 39 19.02 3.63 -25.95
CA ALA A 39 20.45 3.46 -25.72
C ALA A 39 21.16 4.73 -25.22
N THR A 40 20.45 5.87 -25.14
CA THR A 40 21.01 7.14 -24.66
C THR A 40 21.59 6.98 -23.25
N PRO A 41 22.87 7.29 -23.04
CA PRO A 41 23.49 7.17 -21.72
C PRO A 41 22.97 8.25 -20.76
N ILE A 42 22.71 7.86 -19.53
CA ILE A 42 22.29 8.73 -18.44
C ILE A 42 23.32 8.72 -17.32
N TYR A 43 23.46 9.86 -16.66
CA TYR A 43 24.36 10.06 -15.55
C TYR A 43 23.61 10.74 -14.41
N LEU A 44 23.44 10.04 -13.30
CA LEU A 44 22.70 10.49 -12.12
C LEU A 44 23.66 10.69 -10.95
N LEU A 45 23.80 11.93 -10.51
CA LEU A 45 24.62 12.32 -9.36
C LEU A 45 23.73 12.76 -8.19
N GLY A 46 23.70 11.97 -7.12
CA GLY A 46 23.05 12.33 -5.88
C GLY A 46 24.01 13.10 -4.97
N LEU A 47 23.67 14.35 -4.62
CA LEU A 47 24.46 15.19 -3.73
C LEU A 47 23.73 15.42 -2.40
N ALA A 48 24.48 15.54 -1.32
CA ALA A 48 23.96 16.02 -0.05
C ALA A 48 24.86 17.12 0.53
N PRO A 49 24.27 18.16 1.14
CA PRO A 49 25.04 19.15 1.86
C PRO A 49 25.74 18.53 3.07
N ASN A 50 27.01 18.88 3.26
CA ASN A 50 27.84 18.53 4.40
C ASN A 50 28.60 19.76 4.87
N ALA A 51 27.91 20.61 5.64
CA ALA A 51 28.39 21.94 6.02
C ALA A 51 28.89 22.72 4.79
N ALA A 52 30.19 23.01 4.71
CA ALA A 52 30.81 23.73 3.59
C ALA A 52 31.19 22.85 2.38
N ARG A 53 30.90 21.54 2.41
CA ARG A 53 31.22 20.58 1.35
C ARG A 53 29.96 19.93 0.78
N LEU A 54 30.03 19.51 -0.48
CA LEU A 54 29.04 18.62 -1.08
C LEU A 54 29.55 17.18 -0.93
N SER A 55 28.74 16.32 -0.31
CA SER A 55 29.02 14.89 -0.24
C SER A 55 28.29 14.18 -1.38
N VAL A 56 29.02 13.39 -2.17
CA VAL A 56 28.41 12.48 -3.16
C VAL A 56 27.73 11.34 -2.40
N ARG A 57 26.40 11.24 -2.55
CA ARG A 57 25.58 10.18 -1.96
C ARG A 57 25.54 8.94 -2.83
N PHE A 58 25.42 9.14 -4.14
CA PHE A 58 25.51 8.08 -5.14
C PHE A 58 25.88 8.67 -6.50
N TRP A 59 26.50 7.83 -7.31
CA TRP A 59 26.74 8.04 -8.72
C TRP A 59 26.19 6.83 -9.45
N HIS A 60 25.33 7.04 -10.43
CA HIS A 60 24.70 5.98 -11.20
C HIS A 60 24.77 6.30 -12.68
N THR A 61 25.18 5.31 -13.46
CA THR A 61 25.32 5.41 -14.92
C THR A 61 24.53 4.29 -15.55
N ASP A 62 23.63 4.61 -16.46
CA ASP A 62 22.82 3.62 -17.16
C ASP A 62 22.36 4.15 -18.52
N THR A 63 21.43 3.47 -19.16
CA THR A 63 20.72 3.95 -20.34
C THR A 63 19.32 4.43 -19.98
N LEU A 64 18.75 5.26 -20.85
CA LEU A 64 17.40 5.78 -20.67
C LEU A 64 16.36 4.65 -20.67
N GLY A 65 16.52 3.66 -21.55
CA GLY A 65 15.64 2.48 -21.59
C GLY A 65 15.62 1.72 -20.27
N HIS A 66 16.79 1.39 -19.72
CA HIS A 66 16.88 0.68 -18.45
C HIS A 66 16.28 1.47 -17.29
N LEU A 67 16.44 2.80 -17.27
CA LEU A 67 15.82 3.63 -16.24
C LEU A 67 14.29 3.53 -16.29
N PHE A 68 13.69 3.64 -17.48
CA PHE A 68 12.24 3.53 -17.64
C PHE A 68 11.73 2.14 -17.25
N ASP A 69 12.44 1.08 -17.60
CA ASP A 69 12.07 -0.28 -17.21
C ASP A 69 12.11 -0.46 -15.68
N ARG A 70 13.13 0.10 -15.01
CA ARG A 70 13.25 0.06 -13.55
C ARG A 70 12.18 0.90 -12.85
N LEU A 71 11.82 2.06 -13.41
CA LEU A 71 10.72 2.89 -12.92
C LEU A 71 9.36 2.19 -13.11
N LYS A 72 9.14 1.56 -14.27
CA LYS A 72 7.96 0.74 -14.51
C LYS A 72 7.87 -0.39 -13.49
N ALA A 73 8.95 -1.15 -13.28
CA ALA A 73 9.00 -2.20 -12.26
C ALA A 73 8.78 -1.66 -10.83
N HIS A 74 9.26 -0.45 -10.51
CA HIS A 74 8.99 0.23 -9.24
C HIS A 74 7.49 0.49 -9.03
N TYR A 75 6.82 1.06 -10.01
CA TYR A 75 5.41 1.42 -9.90
C TYR A 75 4.48 0.20 -9.96
N GLU A 76 4.81 -0.80 -10.80
CA GLU A 76 4.07 -2.07 -10.80
C GLU A 76 4.19 -2.81 -9.45
N ALA A 77 5.37 -2.78 -8.82
CA ALA A 77 5.54 -3.33 -7.49
C ALA A 77 4.67 -2.59 -6.44
N LEU A 78 4.55 -1.26 -6.54
CA LEU A 78 3.70 -0.44 -5.65
C LEU A 78 2.20 -0.58 -5.92
N ARG A 79 1.80 -1.05 -7.10
CA ARG A 79 0.40 -1.07 -7.53
C ARG A 79 -0.48 -1.81 -6.55
N ILE A 80 -1.44 -1.13 -5.93
CA ILE A 80 -2.39 -1.72 -4.99
C ILE A 80 -3.74 -1.02 -5.18
N VAL A 81 -4.84 -1.69 -4.83
CA VAL A 81 -6.19 -1.13 -4.91
C VAL A 81 -6.20 0.22 -4.18
N PRO A 82 -6.68 1.31 -4.82
CA PRO A 82 -6.70 2.61 -4.18
C PRO A 82 -7.65 2.62 -2.99
N GLN A 83 -7.29 3.33 -1.93
CA GLN A 83 -8.21 3.62 -0.83
C GLN A 83 -9.27 4.61 -1.32
N PHE A 84 -8.84 5.64 -2.05
CA PHE A 84 -9.67 6.71 -2.61
C PHE A 84 -9.61 6.68 -4.14
N GLU A 85 -10.78 6.43 -4.76
CA GLU A 85 -10.91 6.33 -6.22
C GLU A 85 -10.61 7.65 -6.94
N ALA A 86 -10.33 7.57 -8.25
CA ALA A 86 -10.02 8.71 -9.12
C ALA A 86 -11.06 9.84 -9.07
N GLY A 87 -12.34 9.51 -8.91
CA GLY A 87 -13.43 10.49 -8.78
C GLY A 87 -13.63 11.10 -7.39
N SER A 88 -12.79 10.77 -6.41
CA SER A 88 -12.88 11.32 -5.06
C SER A 88 -12.23 12.71 -4.95
N LYS A 89 -12.51 13.46 -3.87
CA LYS A 89 -11.89 14.77 -3.61
C LYS A 89 -10.36 14.73 -3.51
N ARG A 90 -9.80 13.58 -3.13
CA ARG A 90 -8.37 13.35 -2.93
C ARG A 90 -8.03 11.91 -3.36
N PRO A 91 -7.94 11.65 -4.68
CA PRO A 91 -7.66 10.32 -5.18
C PRO A 91 -6.25 9.88 -4.80
N ASP A 92 -6.06 8.57 -4.62
CA ASP A 92 -4.72 8.03 -4.49
C ASP A 92 -3.98 8.12 -5.84
N PRO A 93 -2.70 8.51 -5.85
CA PRO A 93 -1.95 8.68 -7.09
C PRO A 93 -1.59 7.34 -7.72
N GLU A 94 -1.70 7.25 -9.04
CA GLU A 94 -1.21 6.10 -9.82
C GLU A 94 0.31 5.92 -9.66
N PHE A 95 1.04 7.03 -9.56
CA PHE A 95 2.49 7.08 -9.37
C PHE A 95 2.85 7.76 -8.04
N PRO A 96 2.87 7.03 -6.92
CA PRO A 96 3.20 7.60 -5.62
C PRO A 96 4.61 8.22 -5.61
N PRO A 97 4.78 9.50 -5.22
CA PRO A 97 6.10 10.10 -5.19
C PRO A 97 6.93 9.53 -4.03
N SER A 98 8.23 9.30 -4.24
CA SER A 98 9.08 8.60 -3.27
C SER A 98 9.17 9.29 -1.91
N TRP A 99 9.12 10.63 -1.86
CA TRP A 99 9.08 11.38 -0.59
C TRP A 99 7.85 11.04 0.26
N ARG A 100 6.72 10.74 -0.38
CA ARG A 100 5.48 10.36 0.31
C ARG A 100 5.60 8.96 0.89
N LEU A 101 6.25 8.03 0.18
CA LEU A 101 6.57 6.69 0.68
C LEU A 101 7.48 6.77 1.91
N LEU A 102 8.52 7.62 1.87
CA LEU A 102 9.43 7.84 3.00
C LEU A 102 8.72 8.46 4.21
N ARG A 103 7.75 9.37 3.98
CA ARG A 103 6.99 9.99 5.06
C ARG A 103 6.17 8.97 5.86
N GLU A 104 5.79 7.84 5.26
CA GLU A 104 5.07 6.77 5.97
C GLU A 104 5.93 5.98 6.96
N THR A 105 7.24 6.20 6.98
CA THR A 105 8.19 5.56 7.90
C THR A 105 8.36 6.31 9.22
N ALA A 106 7.76 7.50 9.33
CA ALA A 106 8.05 8.48 10.37
C ALA A 106 6.78 9.21 10.84
N ARG A 107 6.82 9.80 12.04
CA ARG A 107 5.77 10.71 12.51
C ARG A 107 5.96 12.08 11.88
N GLU A 108 7.16 12.61 11.96
CA GLU A 108 7.58 13.89 11.36
C GLU A 108 8.70 13.69 10.32
N SER A 109 8.88 14.64 9.39
CA SER A 109 9.87 14.50 8.30
C SER A 109 11.29 14.38 8.84
N LYS A 110 11.57 15.01 9.99
CA LYS A 110 12.85 14.95 10.68
C LYS A 110 13.15 13.56 11.28
N ASP A 111 12.13 12.73 11.46
CA ASP A 111 12.26 11.38 12.02
C ASP A 111 12.48 10.32 10.92
N ILE A 112 12.45 10.71 9.64
CA ILE A 112 12.75 9.79 8.53
C ILE A 112 14.21 9.33 8.69
N PRO A 113 14.48 8.01 8.68
CA PRO A 113 15.84 7.53 8.87
C PRO A 113 16.78 8.11 7.79
N PRO A 114 17.92 8.73 8.18
CA PRO A 114 18.70 9.60 7.30
C PRO A 114 19.35 8.88 6.11
N LEU A 115 19.47 7.56 6.18
CA LEU A 115 20.02 6.73 5.10
C LEU A 115 18.94 6.13 4.20
N LEU A 116 17.68 6.17 4.61
CA LEU A 116 16.60 5.45 3.95
C LEU A 116 16.25 6.05 2.59
N ALA A 117 16.29 7.38 2.46
CA ALA A 117 16.04 8.05 1.19
C ALA A 117 17.04 7.62 0.11
N GLY A 118 18.33 7.60 0.44
CA GLY A 118 19.38 7.15 -0.48
C GLY A 118 19.28 5.66 -0.80
N ALA A 119 19.00 4.82 0.19
CA ALA A 119 18.85 3.38 0.00
C ALA A 119 17.63 3.04 -0.87
N LEU A 120 16.49 3.69 -0.66
CA LEU A 120 15.30 3.53 -1.51
C LEU A 120 15.58 4.00 -2.94
N MET A 121 16.18 5.19 -3.10
CA MET A 121 16.51 5.71 -4.43
C MET A 121 17.45 4.78 -5.18
N ARG A 122 18.49 4.27 -4.52
CA ARG A 122 19.39 3.27 -5.11
C ARG A 122 18.63 2.00 -5.54
N ALA A 123 17.76 1.47 -4.69
CA ALA A 123 16.98 0.28 -5.03
C ALA A 123 16.02 0.50 -6.22
N ILE A 124 15.45 1.71 -6.35
CA ILE A 124 14.66 2.09 -7.51
C ILE A 124 15.56 2.14 -8.75
N LEU A 125 16.66 2.89 -8.67
CA LEU A 125 17.55 3.13 -9.78
C LEU A 125 18.27 1.88 -10.24
N GLU A 126 18.60 0.93 -9.38
CA GLU A 126 19.32 -0.32 -9.71
C GLU A 126 18.40 -1.52 -9.93
N GLY A 127 17.09 -1.38 -9.65
CA GLY A 127 16.14 -2.48 -9.74
C GLY A 127 16.33 -3.57 -8.67
N THR A 128 17.02 -3.26 -7.57
CA THR A 128 17.30 -4.21 -6.47
C THR A 128 16.16 -4.25 -5.44
N PRO A 129 16.15 -5.23 -4.53
CA PRO A 129 15.20 -5.27 -3.42
C PRO A 129 15.24 -3.99 -2.58
N TYR A 130 14.07 -3.57 -2.08
CA TYR A 130 14.02 -2.48 -1.11
C TYR A 130 14.71 -2.89 0.20
N PRO A 131 15.31 -1.94 0.93
CA PRO A 131 15.96 -2.27 2.19
C PRO A 131 14.92 -2.72 3.24
N ASP A 132 15.22 -3.77 4.00
CA ASP A 132 14.35 -4.26 5.08
C ASP A 132 14.03 -3.18 6.13
N SER A 133 14.93 -2.20 6.27
CA SER A 133 14.72 -1.04 7.14
C SER A 133 13.51 -0.20 6.72
N LEU A 134 13.13 -0.19 5.43
CA LEU A 134 11.92 0.44 4.91
C LEU A 134 10.67 -0.26 5.45
N ALA A 135 10.55 -1.57 5.21
CA ALA A 135 9.42 -2.37 5.65
C ALA A 135 9.30 -2.40 7.18
N GLY A 136 10.44 -2.57 7.87
CA GLY A 136 10.51 -2.51 9.33
C GLY A 136 10.05 -1.16 9.89
N ALA A 137 10.42 -0.04 9.25
CA ALA A 137 9.97 1.28 9.70
C ALA A 137 8.47 1.50 9.46
N VAL A 138 7.94 1.09 8.31
CA VAL A 138 6.50 1.15 8.01
C VAL A 138 5.71 0.30 9.03
N ILE A 139 6.11 -0.94 9.28
CA ILE A 139 5.45 -1.82 10.25
C ILE A 139 5.49 -1.22 11.66
N ARG A 140 6.62 -0.65 12.09
CA ARG A 140 6.71 0.08 13.37
C ARG A 140 5.73 1.24 13.42
N ARG A 141 5.60 2.02 12.35
CA ARG A 141 4.62 3.12 12.28
C ARG A 141 3.19 2.62 12.36
N ILE A 142 2.84 1.57 11.63
CA ILE A 142 1.52 0.94 11.71
C ILE A 142 1.23 0.49 13.14
N ARG A 143 2.17 -0.14 13.85
CA ARG A 143 1.96 -0.54 15.25
C ARG A 143 1.78 0.65 16.19
N ALA A 144 2.43 1.77 15.88
CA ALA A 144 2.42 2.98 16.69
C ALA A 144 1.16 3.85 16.50
N ASP A 145 0.52 3.85 15.33
CA ASP A 145 -0.66 4.67 15.03
C ASP A 145 -1.87 3.88 14.48
N ARG A 146 -1.73 2.56 14.34
CA ARG A 146 -2.75 1.60 13.90
C ARG A 146 -3.37 1.93 12.55
N THR A 147 -2.66 2.69 11.72
CA THR A 147 -3.12 3.13 10.42
C THR A 147 -2.44 2.35 9.30
N ILE A 148 -3.25 1.71 8.45
CA ILE A 148 -2.81 1.03 7.24
C ILE A 148 -3.47 1.75 6.07
N ASN A 149 -2.77 2.72 5.50
CA ASN A 149 -3.23 3.52 4.37
C ASN A 149 -2.68 2.94 3.05
N PHE A 150 -3.13 3.52 1.93
CA PHE A 150 -2.66 3.18 0.59
C PHE A 150 -1.13 3.12 0.47
N TYR A 151 -0.42 4.17 0.87
CA TYR A 151 1.04 4.25 0.75
C TYR A 151 1.77 3.16 1.54
N ARG A 152 1.34 2.88 2.78
CA ARG A 152 1.96 1.84 3.62
C ARG A 152 1.74 0.45 3.04
N ALA A 153 0.51 0.17 2.60
CA ALA A 153 0.19 -1.11 1.96
C ALA A 153 0.97 -1.29 0.64
N ALA A 154 1.07 -0.22 -0.17
CA ALA A 154 1.88 -0.20 -1.39
C ALA A 154 3.37 -0.47 -1.13
N VAL A 155 3.97 0.20 -0.13
CA VAL A 155 5.39 -0.02 0.24
C VAL A 155 5.64 -1.47 0.66
N LEU A 156 4.77 -2.02 1.51
CA LEU A 156 4.91 -3.40 1.98
C LEU A 156 4.74 -4.42 0.85
N LYS A 157 3.75 -4.20 -0.03
CA LYS A 157 3.56 -5.01 -1.24
C LYS A 157 4.80 -4.94 -2.13
N ALA A 158 5.32 -3.75 -2.39
CA ALA A 158 6.47 -3.57 -3.28
C ALA A 158 7.75 -4.19 -2.71
N TRP A 159 7.97 -4.08 -1.40
CA TRP A 159 9.09 -4.76 -0.72
C TRP A 159 9.00 -6.28 -0.86
N LEU A 160 7.83 -6.89 -0.56
CA LEU A 160 7.62 -8.33 -0.73
C LEU A 160 7.77 -8.79 -2.19
N THR A 161 7.22 -8.01 -3.13
CA THR A 161 7.27 -8.31 -4.57
C THR A 161 8.72 -8.34 -5.05
N ARG A 162 9.53 -7.36 -4.64
CA ARG A 162 10.94 -7.27 -5.05
C ARG A 162 11.86 -8.29 -4.38
N LEU A 163 11.48 -8.82 -3.21
CA LEU A 163 12.22 -9.91 -2.58
C LEU A 163 11.92 -11.28 -3.22
N ASN A 164 10.92 -11.38 -4.08
CA ASN A 164 10.42 -12.66 -4.63
C ASN A 164 10.05 -13.69 -3.55
N CYS A 165 9.66 -13.24 -2.35
CA CYS A 165 9.39 -14.13 -1.21
C CYS A 165 8.08 -14.93 -1.33
N THR A 166 7.20 -14.62 -2.29
CA THR A 166 5.89 -15.27 -2.42
C THR A 166 5.67 -15.84 -3.81
N GLN A 167 5.39 -17.15 -3.87
CA GLN A 167 4.95 -17.79 -5.11
C GLN A 167 3.64 -17.15 -5.61
N GLY A 168 3.57 -16.85 -6.90
CA GLY A 168 2.41 -16.17 -7.51
C GLY A 168 2.34 -14.65 -7.32
N GLY A 169 3.33 -14.04 -6.65
CA GLY A 169 3.36 -12.60 -6.39
C GLY A 169 2.36 -12.13 -5.33
N ILE A 170 2.29 -10.83 -5.08
CA ILE A 170 1.34 -10.21 -4.15
C ILE A 170 0.20 -9.58 -4.96
N PRO A 171 -1.08 -9.90 -4.68
CA PRO A 171 -2.19 -9.38 -5.45
C PRO A 171 -2.33 -7.86 -5.29
N VAL A 172 -2.93 -7.23 -6.29
CA VAL A 172 -3.23 -5.78 -6.28
C VAL A 172 -4.47 -5.49 -5.43
N SER A 173 -5.43 -6.41 -5.39
CA SER A 173 -6.69 -6.30 -4.66
C SER A 173 -6.96 -7.55 -3.82
N LEU A 174 -8.14 -7.62 -3.20
CA LEU A 174 -8.54 -8.81 -2.45
C LEU A 174 -8.51 -10.05 -3.34
N ASP A 175 -7.65 -10.99 -2.96
CA ASP A 175 -7.61 -12.37 -3.44
C ASP A 175 -8.13 -13.29 -2.34
N THR A 176 -9.26 -13.98 -2.57
CA THR A 176 -9.88 -14.89 -1.60
C THR A 176 -9.22 -16.27 -1.59
N GLU A 177 -8.62 -16.67 -2.70
CA GLU A 177 -8.03 -18.00 -2.88
C GLU A 177 -6.66 -18.12 -2.23
N ARG A 178 -6.02 -16.99 -1.92
CA ARG A 178 -4.71 -16.96 -1.26
C ARG A 178 -4.72 -17.71 0.08
N THR A 179 -3.81 -18.67 0.23
CA THR A 179 -3.73 -19.56 1.39
C THR A 179 -2.73 -19.12 2.46
N ASP A 180 -1.93 -18.07 2.21
CA ASP A 180 -0.96 -17.57 3.19
C ASP A 180 -1.63 -17.26 4.55
N PRO A 181 -1.23 -17.94 5.65
CA PRO A 181 -1.88 -17.77 6.94
C PRO A 181 -1.88 -16.32 7.43
N ALA A 182 -0.78 -15.60 7.20
CA ALA A 182 -0.66 -14.22 7.63
C ALA A 182 -1.61 -13.28 6.87
N TYR A 183 -1.78 -13.49 5.57
CA TYR A 183 -2.72 -12.73 4.74
C TYR A 183 -4.17 -12.99 5.16
N ARG A 184 -4.53 -14.26 5.37
CA ARG A 184 -5.84 -14.68 5.88
C ARG A 184 -6.13 -14.11 7.27
N LEU A 185 -5.16 -14.11 8.18
CA LEU A 185 -5.31 -13.47 9.49
C LEU A 185 -5.53 -11.95 9.39
N GLY A 186 -4.86 -11.29 8.44
CA GLY A 186 -5.10 -9.89 8.12
C GLY A 186 -6.55 -9.66 7.66
N ARG A 187 -7.03 -10.49 6.73
CA ARG A 187 -8.43 -10.48 6.26
C ARG A 187 -9.39 -10.68 7.43
N LEU A 188 -9.18 -11.72 8.24
CA LEU A 188 -10.00 -12.03 9.40
C LEU A 188 -10.08 -10.82 10.34
N PHE A 189 -8.95 -10.22 10.69
CA PHE A 189 -8.91 -9.05 11.55
C PHE A 189 -9.77 -7.88 11.04
N ALA A 190 -9.73 -7.60 9.74
CA ALA A 190 -10.57 -6.56 9.12
C ALA A 190 -12.07 -6.87 9.21
N VAL A 191 -12.45 -8.14 9.06
CA VAL A 191 -13.84 -8.61 9.19
C VAL A 191 -14.32 -8.50 10.63
N LEU A 192 -13.49 -8.89 11.60
CA LEU A 192 -13.82 -8.76 13.03
C LEU A 192 -13.98 -7.29 13.44
N GLU A 193 -13.12 -6.40 12.94
CA GLU A 193 -13.21 -4.96 13.21
C GLU A 193 -14.50 -4.38 12.63
N LYS A 194 -14.79 -4.66 11.35
CA LYS A 194 -16.01 -4.16 10.70
C LYS A 194 -17.28 -4.67 11.40
N THR A 195 -17.27 -5.91 11.86
CA THR A 195 -18.39 -6.48 12.64
C THR A 195 -18.60 -5.71 13.95
N GLN A 196 -17.51 -5.35 14.64
CA GLN A 196 -17.61 -4.54 15.85
C GLN A 196 -18.19 -3.15 15.56
N GLU A 197 -17.70 -2.48 14.51
CA GLU A 197 -18.16 -1.14 14.13
C GLU A 197 -19.66 -1.13 13.79
N ASP A 198 -20.12 -2.13 13.04
CA ASP A 198 -21.52 -2.25 12.65
C ASP A 198 -22.42 -2.59 13.85
N ALA A 199 -21.91 -3.37 14.81
CA ALA A 199 -22.66 -3.78 16.00
C ALA A 199 -22.71 -2.71 17.09
N LEU A 200 -21.73 -1.79 17.12
CA LEU A 200 -21.55 -0.79 18.18
C LEU A 200 -21.26 0.59 17.56
N PRO A 201 -22.29 1.29 17.04
CA PRO A 201 -22.14 2.65 16.57
C PRO A 201 -21.62 3.57 17.69
N GLY A 202 -20.64 4.43 17.38
CA GLY A 202 -20.06 5.38 18.34
C GLY A 202 -19.10 4.77 19.36
N ILE A 203 -18.53 3.58 19.10
CA ILE A 203 -17.53 2.97 19.99
C ILE A 203 -16.27 3.85 20.11
N ASN A 204 -15.78 4.04 21.35
CA ASN A 204 -14.61 4.88 21.63
C ASN A 204 -13.28 4.30 21.12
N ALA A 205 -13.17 2.98 20.98
CA ALA A 205 -11.95 2.33 20.52
C ALA A 205 -12.24 0.97 19.89
N THR A 206 -11.81 0.77 18.64
CA THR A 206 -12.00 -0.50 17.93
C THR A 206 -10.98 -1.55 18.34
N ILE A 207 -11.19 -2.81 17.92
CA ILE A 207 -10.20 -3.87 18.12
C ILE A 207 -8.87 -3.53 17.43
N ARG A 208 -8.87 -2.74 16.35
CA ARG A 208 -7.64 -2.28 15.70
C ARG A 208 -6.81 -1.42 16.63
N GLU A 209 -7.42 -0.47 17.32
CA GLU A 209 -6.71 0.40 18.26
C GLU A 209 -6.10 -0.39 19.42
N ARG A 210 -6.81 -1.41 19.91
CA ARG A 210 -6.42 -2.18 21.10
C ARG A 210 -5.49 -3.36 20.80
N PHE A 211 -5.68 -4.02 19.67
CA PHE A 211 -5.12 -5.35 19.42
C PHE A 211 -4.26 -5.45 18.15
N TYR A 212 -4.21 -4.45 17.25
CA TYR A 212 -3.48 -4.60 15.99
C TYR A 212 -2.01 -5.03 16.19
N SER A 213 -1.30 -4.39 17.12
CA SER A 213 0.11 -4.71 17.36
C SER A 213 0.33 -6.15 17.82
N ALA A 214 -0.55 -6.66 18.68
CA ALA A 214 -0.46 -8.03 19.17
C ALA A 214 -1.00 -9.04 18.13
N ALA A 215 -2.07 -8.72 17.40
CA ALA A 215 -2.63 -9.55 16.34
C ALA A 215 -1.66 -9.74 15.17
N SER A 216 -0.92 -8.69 14.81
CA SER A 216 0.11 -8.75 13.76
C SER A 216 1.43 -9.38 14.25
N ALA A 217 1.69 -9.48 15.55
CA ALA A 217 2.95 -10.03 16.08
C ALA A 217 2.81 -11.49 16.56
N THR A 218 1.76 -11.74 17.34
CA THR A 218 1.49 -13.00 18.06
C THR A 218 0.02 -13.40 17.90
N PRO A 219 -0.39 -13.85 16.70
CA PRO A 219 -1.80 -14.11 16.39
C PRO A 219 -2.46 -15.12 17.33
N SER A 220 -1.79 -16.24 17.62
CA SER A 220 -2.33 -17.33 18.46
C SER A 220 -2.78 -16.86 19.86
N MET A 221 -2.14 -15.82 20.40
CA MET A 221 -2.44 -15.27 21.72
C MET A 221 -3.66 -14.34 21.74
N VAL A 222 -4.04 -13.78 20.59
CA VAL A 222 -5.01 -12.67 20.52
C VAL A 222 -6.30 -13.08 19.83
N PHE A 223 -6.20 -13.81 18.71
CA PHE A 223 -7.35 -14.18 17.90
C PHE A 223 -8.40 -15.03 18.63
N PRO A 224 -8.06 -16.00 19.52
CA PRO A 224 -9.08 -16.71 20.29
C PRO A 224 -9.97 -15.77 21.11
N ARG A 225 -9.37 -14.73 21.71
CA ARG A 225 -10.12 -13.70 22.43
C ARG A 225 -10.99 -12.87 21.49
N LEU A 226 -10.46 -12.47 20.33
CA LEU A 226 -11.20 -11.68 19.35
C LEU A 226 -12.41 -12.44 18.79
N LEU A 227 -12.25 -13.73 18.48
CA LEU A 227 -13.32 -14.60 17.99
C LEU A 227 -14.43 -14.77 19.02
N ARG A 228 -14.10 -14.90 20.30
CA ARG A 228 -15.12 -14.92 21.37
C ARG A 228 -15.90 -13.60 21.44
N THR A 229 -15.22 -12.45 21.38
CA THR A 229 -15.92 -11.15 21.37
C THR A 229 -16.72 -10.90 20.10
N TYR A 230 -16.25 -11.44 18.97
CA TYR A 230 -16.95 -11.35 17.69
C TYR A 230 -18.34 -11.97 17.74
N GLN A 231 -18.53 -13.11 18.41
CA GLN A 231 -19.85 -13.73 18.56
C GLN A 231 -20.88 -12.79 19.22
N HIS A 232 -20.44 -11.99 20.20
CA HIS A 232 -21.30 -11.01 20.85
C HIS A 232 -21.63 -9.81 19.94
N HIS A 233 -20.70 -9.38 19.09
CA HIS A 233 -20.97 -8.31 18.11
C HIS A 233 -21.89 -8.82 17.00
N LEU A 234 -21.63 -10.02 16.51
CA LEU A 234 -22.38 -10.68 15.46
C LEU A 234 -23.86 -10.87 15.82
N ALA A 235 -24.15 -11.21 17.09
CA ALA A 235 -25.52 -11.33 17.59
C ALA A 235 -26.34 -10.03 17.55
N LYS A 236 -25.68 -8.87 17.43
CA LYS A 236 -26.33 -7.55 17.34
C LYS A 236 -26.59 -7.10 15.90
N LEU A 237 -26.10 -7.84 14.91
CA LEU A 237 -26.35 -7.52 13.50
C LEU A 237 -27.72 -8.02 13.06
N VAL A 238 -28.29 -7.36 12.06
CA VAL A 238 -29.50 -7.83 11.36
C VAL A 238 -29.24 -9.17 10.66
N SER A 239 -30.29 -9.99 10.50
CA SER A 239 -30.17 -11.39 10.03
C SER A 239 -29.34 -11.55 8.75
N GLY A 240 -29.58 -10.76 7.70
CA GLY A 240 -28.82 -10.84 6.46
C GLY A 240 -27.33 -10.50 6.61
N ALA A 241 -27.02 -9.42 7.32
CA ALA A 241 -25.64 -9.02 7.60
C ALA A 241 -24.92 -10.03 8.49
N LYS A 242 -25.63 -10.61 9.47
CA LYS A 242 -25.12 -11.68 10.33
C LYS A 242 -24.69 -12.91 9.51
N VAL A 243 -25.59 -13.44 8.68
CA VAL A 243 -25.31 -14.63 7.85
C VAL A 243 -24.14 -14.39 6.90
N ASN A 244 -24.10 -13.23 6.24
CA ASN A 244 -23.00 -12.88 5.34
C ASN A 244 -21.67 -12.79 6.09
N ARG A 245 -21.67 -12.25 7.31
CA ARG A 245 -20.48 -12.14 8.14
C ARG A 245 -19.99 -13.48 8.65
N GLU A 246 -20.89 -14.37 9.05
CA GLU A 246 -20.57 -15.75 9.45
C GLU A 246 -19.92 -16.51 8.29
N LYS A 247 -20.53 -16.47 7.10
CA LYS A 247 -19.98 -17.11 5.89
C LYS A 247 -18.57 -16.62 5.55
N LEU A 248 -18.35 -15.31 5.64
CA LEU A 248 -17.04 -14.72 5.35
C LEU A 248 -15.98 -15.12 6.40
N VAL A 249 -16.33 -15.15 7.69
CA VAL A 249 -15.40 -15.62 8.72
C VAL A 249 -15.09 -17.10 8.54
N GLN A 250 -16.11 -17.92 8.23
CA GLN A 250 -15.93 -19.34 7.98
C GLN A 250 -14.98 -19.58 6.79
N GLU A 251 -15.20 -18.92 5.64
CA GLU A 251 -14.30 -19.05 4.47
C GLU A 251 -12.84 -18.72 4.79
N ILE A 252 -12.62 -17.67 5.58
CA ILE A 252 -11.24 -17.27 5.94
C ILE A 252 -10.62 -18.31 6.87
N VAL A 253 -11.36 -18.77 7.88
CA VAL A 253 -10.89 -19.72 8.91
C VAL A 253 -10.73 -21.14 8.37
N ASP A 254 -11.55 -21.57 7.41
CA ASP A 254 -11.45 -22.90 6.78
C ASP A 254 -10.10 -23.14 6.11
N GLY A 255 -9.45 -22.08 5.62
CA GLY A 255 -8.08 -22.14 5.10
C GLY A 255 -6.98 -21.85 6.11
N LEU A 256 -7.29 -21.82 7.42
CA LEU A 256 -6.33 -21.62 8.51
C LEU A 256 -6.22 -22.89 9.37
N ASP A 257 -5.31 -23.81 9.01
CA ASP A 257 -5.09 -25.03 9.80
C ASP A 257 -4.70 -24.75 11.24
N THR A 258 -3.71 -23.87 11.43
CA THR A 258 -3.25 -23.44 12.76
C THR A 258 -2.89 -21.97 12.76
N MET A 259 -3.18 -21.29 13.87
CA MET A 259 -2.76 -19.90 14.06
C MET A 259 -1.28 -19.87 14.47
N PRO A 260 -0.40 -19.23 13.69
CA PRO A 260 1.02 -19.15 14.03
C PRO A 260 1.24 -18.40 15.35
N PRO A 261 2.23 -18.83 16.16
CA PRO A 261 2.55 -18.18 17.42
C PRO A 261 3.20 -16.81 17.22
N HIS A 262 3.96 -16.65 16.13
CA HIS A 262 4.67 -15.42 15.79
C HIS A 262 4.62 -15.19 14.27
N LEU A 263 4.53 -13.93 13.87
CA LEU A 263 4.72 -13.52 12.47
C LEU A 263 6.07 -12.81 12.33
N ASN A 264 6.90 -13.26 11.39
CA ASN A 264 8.13 -12.56 11.00
C ASN A 264 7.80 -11.26 10.22
N LEU A 265 8.82 -10.53 9.75
CA LEU A 265 8.60 -9.26 9.06
C LEU A 265 7.77 -9.42 7.77
N GLU A 266 8.03 -10.46 7.00
CA GLU A 266 7.30 -10.78 5.76
C GLU A 266 5.84 -11.11 6.02
N ALA A 267 5.58 -11.97 7.01
CA ALA A 267 4.24 -12.32 7.43
C ALA A 267 3.49 -11.12 8.04
N GLN A 268 4.17 -10.23 8.77
CA GLN A 268 3.58 -8.98 9.23
C GLN A 268 3.18 -8.06 8.08
N ALA A 269 3.99 -8.01 7.02
CA ALA A 269 3.67 -7.26 5.80
C ALA A 269 2.44 -7.87 5.10
N LEU A 270 2.40 -9.19 4.92
CA LEU A 270 1.26 -9.91 4.36
C LEU A 270 -0.03 -9.69 5.17
N PHE A 271 0.07 -9.70 6.50
CA PHE A 271 -1.04 -9.39 7.39
C PHE A 271 -1.59 -7.98 7.14
N ALA A 272 -0.71 -6.98 7.04
CA ALA A 272 -1.13 -5.61 6.79
C ALA A 272 -1.81 -5.45 5.42
N ILE A 273 -1.29 -6.13 4.38
CA ILE A 273 -1.85 -6.12 3.02
C ILE A 273 -3.22 -6.82 3.00
N GLY A 274 -3.35 -8.00 3.61
CA GLY A 274 -4.61 -8.72 3.71
C GLY A 274 -5.68 -7.94 4.48
N TYR A 275 -5.28 -7.28 5.57
CA TYR A 275 -6.16 -6.34 6.29
C TYR A 275 -6.62 -5.20 5.37
N TYR A 276 -5.70 -4.55 4.66
CA TYR A 276 -6.01 -3.42 3.78
C TYR A 276 -6.98 -3.82 2.64
N HIS A 277 -6.70 -4.93 1.95
CA HIS A 277 -7.56 -5.44 0.88
C HIS A 277 -8.97 -5.77 1.36
N GLN A 278 -9.07 -6.52 2.46
CA GLN A 278 -10.36 -6.91 3.01
C GLN A 278 -11.15 -5.69 3.51
N ARG A 279 -10.47 -4.72 4.12
CA ARG A 279 -11.09 -3.47 4.56
C ARG A 279 -11.66 -2.69 3.39
N LYS A 280 -10.90 -2.54 2.29
CA LYS A 280 -11.37 -1.88 1.07
C LYS A 280 -12.59 -2.60 0.49
N ALA A 281 -12.56 -3.94 0.39
CA ALA A 281 -13.69 -4.72 -0.13
C ALA A 281 -14.97 -4.54 0.71
N LEU A 282 -14.83 -4.50 2.04
CA LEU A 282 -15.97 -4.31 2.96
C LEU A 282 -16.64 -2.92 2.85
N PHE A 283 -15.90 -1.87 2.49
CA PHE A 283 -16.47 -0.53 2.28
C PHE A 283 -16.88 -0.26 0.84
N GLY A 284 -16.27 -0.95 -0.14
CA GLY A 284 -16.65 -0.84 -1.55
C GLY A 284 -18.01 -1.46 -1.85
N GLY A 285 -18.37 -2.55 -1.16
CA GLY A 285 -19.63 -3.27 -1.38
C GLY A 285 -20.90 -2.51 -1.02
N ASN A 286 -20.84 -1.53 -0.11
CA ASN A 286 -22.04 -0.80 0.33
C ASN A 286 -22.53 0.25 -0.68
N LYS A 287 -21.68 0.75 -1.59
CA LYS A 287 -22.11 1.76 -2.58
C LYS A 287 -23.10 1.21 -3.61
N ALA A 288 -23.13 -0.11 -3.82
CA ALA A 288 -24.07 -0.73 -4.75
C ALA A 288 -25.47 -0.95 -4.16
N GLN A 289 -25.64 -0.88 -2.82
CA GLN A 289 -26.93 -1.13 -2.17
C GLN A 289 -27.65 0.17 -1.74
N ASP A 290 -26.91 1.26 -1.47
CA ASP A 290 -27.52 2.55 -1.11
C ASP A 290 -28.10 3.32 -2.31
N MET A 291 -27.80 2.92 -3.56
CA MET A 291 -28.36 3.54 -4.78
C MET A 291 -29.74 2.98 -5.20
N THR A 292 -30.28 1.99 -4.49
CA THR A 292 -31.57 1.36 -4.84
C THR A 292 -32.74 1.74 -3.93
N THR A 293 -32.56 2.61 -2.95
CA THR A 293 -33.59 2.95 -1.95
C THR A 293 -34.10 4.38 -1.96
N ASP A 294 -33.59 5.27 -2.83
CA ASP A 294 -33.99 6.70 -2.82
C ASP A 294 -34.94 7.13 -3.96
N ASP A 295 -35.49 6.19 -4.75
CA ASP A 295 -36.42 6.50 -5.87
C ASP A 295 -37.85 5.96 -5.66
N LYS A 296 -38.33 5.94 -4.40
CA LYS A 296 -39.77 5.80 -4.11
C LYS A 296 -40.17 6.57 -2.84
N GLU A 297 -40.44 7.86 -3.01
CA GLU A 297 -41.55 8.57 -2.36
C GLU A 297 -41.92 9.83 -3.16
#